data_AF-Q97JR8-F1
#
_entry.id   AF-Q97JR8-F1
#
_cell.length_a   1.000
_cell.length_b   1.000
_cell.length_c   1.000
_cell.angle_alpha   90.00
_cell.angle_beta   90.00
_cell.angle_gamma   90.00
#
_symmetry.space_group_name_H-M   'P 1'
#
loop_
_entity.id
_entity.type
_entity.pdbx_description
1 polymer ?
#
loop_
_entity_poly.entity_id
_entity_poly.type
_entity_poly.pdbx_seq_one_letter_code
_entity_poly.pdbx_strand_id
1 'polypeptide(L)' 'MIKRNISINRLSDLIYCSGLLKPYIFNDIYQRVRDWIYSGGTLKDDYIKRQYKYAENVINYRKNKKRKNVLI' A
#
# COMPACT_ATOMS: atom_id res chain seq x y z
N MET A 1 5.28 -14.71 18.97
CA MET A 1 5.06 -13.33 18.50
C MET A 1 3.99 -13.31 17.41
N ILE A 2 2.83 -12.71 17.68
CA ILE A 2 1.75 -12.54 16.68
C ILE A 2 2.27 -11.57 15.60
N LYS A 3 2.47 -12.07 14.37
CA LYS A 3 2.99 -11.28 13.24
C LYS A 3 1.86 -10.44 12.65
N ARG A 4 1.90 -9.11 12.81
CA ARG A 4 0.95 -8.20 12.15
C ARG A 4 1.39 -7.92 10.71
N ASN A 5 0.57 -8.31 9.74
CA ASN A 5 0.67 -7.84 8.37
C ASN A 5 0.44 -6.32 8.34
N ILE A 6 1.01 -5.63 7.35
CA ILE A 6 0.70 -4.21 7.15
C ILE A 6 -0.73 -4.09 6.64
N SER A 7 -1.47 -3.15 7.23
CA SER A 7 -2.76 -2.67 6.73
C SER A 7 -2.70 -1.15 6.53
N ILE A 8 -3.35 -0.66 5.48
CA ILE A 8 -3.39 0.74 5.05
C ILE A 8 -4.87 1.13 4.94
N ASN A 9 -5.33 2.01 5.84
CA ASN A 9 -6.75 2.40 5.90
C ASN A 9 -6.97 3.87 5.53
N ARG A 10 -5.91 4.67 5.51
CA ARG A 10 -5.94 6.11 5.20
C ARG A 10 -4.68 6.52 4.45
N LEU A 11 -4.74 7.68 3.81
CA LEU A 11 -3.65 8.23 3.00
C LEU A 11 -2.34 8.37 3.80
N SER A 12 -2.42 8.76 5.08
CA SER A 12 -1.24 8.86 5.94
C SER A 12 -0.53 7.51 6.14
N ASP A 13 -1.27 6.39 6.19
CA ASP A 13 -0.68 5.06 6.33
C ASP A 13 0.08 4.69 5.05
N LEU A 14 -0.45 5.08 3.87
CA LEU A 14 0.22 4.89 2.58
C LEU A 14 1.52 5.70 2.51
N ILE A 15 1.50 6.96 2.94
CA ILE A 15 2.68 7.84 2.99
C ILE A 15 3.74 7.27 3.94
N TYR A 16 3.32 6.83 5.13
CA TYR A 16 4.20 6.17 6.09
C TYR A 16 4.86 4.91 5.51
N CYS A 17 4.13 4.16 4.68
CA CYS A 17 4.64 2.96 4.02
C CYS A 17 5.45 3.24 2.73
N SER A 18 5.62 4.49 2.31
CA SER A 18 6.29 4.85 1.04
C SER A 18 7.68 4.21 0.91
N GLY A 19 8.49 4.23 1.97
CA GLY A 19 9.82 3.61 1.99
C GLY A 19 9.83 2.07 1.89
N LEU A 20 8.68 1.41 2.02
CA LEU A 20 8.54 -0.04 1.86
C LEU A 20 8.12 -0.44 0.44
N LEU A 21 7.65 0.53 -0.35
CA LEU A 21 7.30 0.36 -1.76
C LEU A 21 8.47 0.74 -2.65
N LYS A 22 8.47 0.25 -3.89
CA LYS A 22 9.35 0.83 -4.91
C LYS A 22 8.79 2.21 -5.31
N PRO A 23 9.63 3.21 -5.62
CA PRO A 23 9.16 4.58 -5.89
C PRO A 23 8.06 4.65 -6.96
N TYR A 24 8.18 3.90 -8.05
CA TYR A 24 7.18 3.88 -9.12
C TYR A 24 5.82 3.32 -8.68
N ILE A 25 5.81 2.34 -7.76
CA ILE A 25 4.56 1.75 -7.24
C ILE A 25 3.85 2.77 -6.35
N PHE A 26 4.59 3.41 -5.44
CA PHE A 26 4.02 4.46 -4.60
C PHE A 26 3.47 5.61 -5.45
N ASN A 27 4.24 6.05 -6.46
CA ASN A 27 3.84 7.15 -7.32
C ASN A 27 2.59 6.85 -8.16
N ASP A 28 2.45 5.64 -8.71
CA ASP A 28 1.23 5.22 -9.43
C ASP A 28 0.00 5.26 -8.51
N ILE A 29 0.11 4.67 -7.32
CA ILE A 29 -0.98 4.66 -6.34
C ILE A 29 -1.34 6.09 -5.92
N TYR A 30 -0.33 6.91 -5.62
CA TYR A 30 -0.54 8.29 -5.19
C TYR A 30 -1.21 9.13 -6.29
N GLN A 31 -0.80 8.98 -7.55
CA GLN A 31 -1.46 9.64 -8.68
C GLN A 31 -2.91 9.19 -8.84
N ARG A 32 -3.18 7.88 -8.79
CA ARG A 32 -4.56 7.35 -8.84
C ARG A 32 -5.45 7.91 -7.74
N VAL A 33 -4.93 8.02 -6.52
CA VAL A 33 -5.66 8.64 -5.39
C VAL A 33 -5.91 10.12 -5.70
N ARG A 34 -4.89 10.86 -6.15
CA ARG A 34 -5.00 12.29 -6.48
C ARG A 34 -6.01 12.55 -7.59
N ASP A 35 -5.93 11.81 -8.68
CA ASP A 35 -6.79 11.97 -9.86
C ASP A 35 -8.25 11.65 -9.51
N TRP A 36 -8.47 10.63 -8.68
CA TRP A 36 -9.80 10.27 -8.20
C TRP A 36 -10.43 11.38 -7.36
N ILE A 37 -9.66 11.96 -6.42
CA ILE A 37 -10.11 13.09 -5.60
C ILE A 37 -10.40 14.31 -6.49
N TYR A 38 -9.52 14.59 -7.47
CA TYR A 38 -9.70 15.71 -8.40
C TYR A 38 -10.95 15.54 -9.28
N SER A 39 -11.36 14.30 -9.55
CA SER A 39 -12.59 13.98 -10.28
C SER A 39 -13.86 14.03 -9.43
N GLY A 40 -13.76 14.47 -8.17
CA GLY A 40 -14.89 14.57 -7.23
C GLY A 40 -15.14 13.33 -6.36
N GLY A 41 -14.26 12.32 -6.44
CA GLY A 41 -14.31 11.15 -5.57
C GLY A 41 -13.82 11.43 -4.14
N THR A 42 -13.93 10.43 -3.26
CA THR A 42 -13.51 10.54 -1.85
C THR A 42 -12.50 9.46 -1.44
N LEU A 43 -11.75 9.73 -0.37
CA LEU A 43 -10.83 8.74 0.22
C LEU A 43 -11.53 7.50 0.79
N LYS A 44 -12.86 7.53 0.96
CA LYS A 44 -13.66 6.42 1.49
C LYS A 44 -14.15 5.47 0.40
N ASP A 45 -13.98 5.86 -0.87
CA ASP A 45 -14.50 5.09 -1.99
C ASP A 45 -13.79 3.76 -2.14
N ASP A 46 -14.52 2.74 -2.59
CA ASP A 46 -13.97 1.40 -2.74
C ASP A 46 -12.82 1.34 -3.74
N TYR A 47 -12.79 2.26 -4.71
CA TYR A 47 -11.65 2.45 -5.59
C TYR A 47 -10.36 2.73 -4.80
N ILE A 48 -10.39 3.65 -3.85
CA ILE A 48 -9.23 4.00 -3.01
C ILE A 48 -8.83 2.84 -2.10
N LYS A 49 -9.82 2.15 -1.52
CA LYS A 49 -9.54 0.93 -0.72
C LYS A 49 -8.81 -0.14 -1.54
N ARG A 50 -9.17 -0.32 -2.82
CA ARG A 50 -8.45 -1.24 -3.71
C ARG A 50 -7.00 -0.81 -3.94
N GLN A 51 -6.74 0.48 -4.08
CA GLN A 51 -5.37 1.00 -4.22
C GLN A 51 -4.52 0.73 -2.96
N TYR A 52 -5.10 0.95 -1.78
CA TYR A 52 -4.44 0.59 -0.52
C TYR A 52 -4.20 -0.91 -0.39
N LYS A 53 -5.18 -1.73 -0.77
CA LYS A 53 -5.04 -3.19 -0.71
C LYS A 53 -3.91 -3.70 -1.59
N TYR A 54 -3.73 -3.09 -2.76
CA TYR A 54 -2.61 -3.40 -3.64
C TYR A 54 -1.26 -3.09 -2.97
N ALA A 55 -1.09 -1.92 -2.35
CA ALA A 55 0.11 -1.58 -1.59
C ALA A 55 0.38 -2.59 -0.45
N GLU A 56 -0.63 -2.94 0.33
CA GLU A 56 -0.53 -3.96 1.39
C GLU A 56 0.02 -5.28 0.84
N ASN A 57 -0.55 -5.77 -0.26
CA ASN A 57 -0.17 -7.04 -0.88
C ASN A 57 1.30 -7.02 -1.33
N VAL A 58 1.73 -5.94 -1.99
CA VAL A 58 3.13 -5.79 -2.43
C VAL A 58 4.09 -5.84 -1.25
N ILE A 59 3.81 -5.10 -0.18
CA ILE A 59 4.71 -5.03 0.98
C ILE A 59 4.74 -6.36 1.72
N ASN A 60 3.57 -6.95 1.98
CA ASN A 60 3.46 -8.20 2.72
C ASN A 60 4.08 -9.37 1.94
N TYR A 61 3.91 -9.42 0.61
CA TYR A 61 4.59 -10.39 -0.25
C TYR A 61 6.11 -10.29 -0.14
N ARG A 62 6.67 -9.08 -0.23
CA ARG A 62 8.12 -8.85 -0.09
C ARG A 62 8.63 -9.25 1.30
N LYS A 63 7.91 -8.91 2.36
CA LYS A 63 8.24 -9.32 3.74
C LYS A 63 8.27 -10.84 3.88
N ASN A 64 7.28 -11.53 3.32
CA ASN A 64 7.19 -12.98 3.40
C ASN A 64 8.27 -13.68 2.55
N LYS A 65 8.61 -13.14 1.38
CA LYS A 65 9.72 -13.65 0.56
C LYS A 65 11.07 -13.50 1.27
N LYS A 66 11.37 -12.32 1.84
CA LYS A 66 12.60 -12.11 2.62
C LYS A 66 12.72 -13.10 3.78
N ARG A 67 11.62 -13.39 4.48
CA ARG A 67 11.61 -14.37 5.58
C ARG A 67 11.95 -15.78 5.11
N LYS A 68 11.35 -16.22 4.01
CA LYS A 68 11.67 -17.55 3.45
C LYS A 68 13.15 -17.66 3.13
N ASN A 69 13.76 -16.63 2.54
CA ASN A 69 15.19 -16.65 2.20
C ASN A 69 16.14 -16.61 3.42
N VAL A 70 15.67 -16.21 4.60
CA VAL A 70 16.48 -16.16 5.83
C VAL A 70 16.39 -17.48 6.63
N LEU A 71 15.40 -18.32 6.32
CA LEU A 71 15.15 -19.60 7.00
C LEU A 71 15.71 -20.80 6.22
N ILE A 72 16.50 -20.56 5.15
CA ILE A 72 17.15 -21.58 4.31
C ILE A 72 18.66 -21.45 4.51
#